data_AF-A0A662P7U5-F1
#
_entry.id   AF-A0A662P7U5-F1
#
_cell.length_a   1.000
_cell.length_b   1.000
_cell.length_c   1.000
_cell.angle_alpha   90.00
_cell.angle_beta   90.00
_cell.angle_gamma   90.00
#
_symmetry.space_group_name_H-M   'P 1'
#
loop_
_entity.id
_entity.type
_entity.pdbx_description
1 polymer ?
#
loop_
_entity_poly.entity_id
_entity_poly.type
_entity_poly.pdbx_seq_one_letter_code
_entity_poly.pdbx_strand_id
1 'polypeptide(L)'
;MEEKSVVKTFLDDIERGKLIGNKCNNCGQIMLPPRKFCLKCGKSNLEEIELTGKGKIDVFTVIYVPPPFMKDKAPYIVAIVE
;
A
#
# COMPACT_ATOMS: atom_id res chain seq x y z
N MET A 1 17.51 17.09 12.78
CA MET A 1 16.27 16.30 12.79
C MET A 1 16.12 15.73 11.40
N GLU A 2 16.49 14.46 11.19
CA GLU A 2 16.37 13.83 9.87
C GLU A 2 14.89 13.62 9.54
N GLU A 3 14.39 14.35 8.55
CA GLU A 3 13.06 14.12 8.00
C GLU A 3 13.10 12.82 7.18
N LYS A 4 12.81 11.68 7.84
CA LYS A 4 12.74 10.39 7.15
C LYS A 4 11.61 10.44 6.11
N SER A 5 11.96 10.17 4.86
CA SER A 5 10.99 10.06 3.76
C SER A 5 9.98 8.96 4.07
N VAL A 6 8.69 9.30 4.06
CA VAL A 6 7.58 8.34 4.27
C VAL A 6 7.64 7.19 3.26
N VAL A 7 8.08 7.47 2.04
CA VAL A 7 8.24 6.45 1.00
C VAL A 7 9.34 5.46 1.36
N LYS A 8 10.47 5.95 1.89
CA LYS A 8 11.59 5.07 2.29
C LYS A 8 11.16 4.15 3.44
N THR A 9 10.56 4.71 4.49
CA THR A 9 10.08 3.92 5.63
C THR A 9 9.09 2.84 5.20
N PHE A 10 8.14 3.19 4.31
CA PHE A 10 7.17 2.23 3.79
C PHE A 10 7.81 1.07 3.02
N LEU A 11 8.82 1.36 2.18
CA LEU A 11 9.56 0.31 1.48
C LEU A 11 10.36 -0.57 2.47
N ASP A 12 11.03 0.03 3.45
CA ASP A 12 11.76 -0.68 4.50
C ASP A 12 10.83 -1.58 5.35
N ASP A 13 9.57 -1.17 5.57
CA ASP A 13 8.56 -1.98 6.27
C ASP A 13 8.08 -3.16 5.42
N ILE A 14 7.83 -2.95 4.11
CA ILE A 14 7.47 -4.02 3.17
C ILE A 14 8.57 -5.09 3.10
N GLU A 15 9.84 -4.69 3.03
CA GLU A 15 10.97 -5.62 3.04
C GLU A 15 11.02 -6.47 4.32
N ARG A 16 10.52 -5.93 5.44
CA ARG A 16 10.37 -6.63 6.72
C ARG A 16 9.08 -7.44 6.83
N GLY A 17 8.28 -7.52 5.76
CA GLY A 17 7.01 -8.24 5.72
C GLY A 17 5.87 -7.54 6.47
N LYS A 18 6.02 -6.23 6.75
CA LYS A 18 5.03 -5.44 7.47
C LYS A 18 4.29 -4.51 6.53
N LEU A 19 2.96 -4.57 6.54
CA LEU A 19 2.12 -3.69 5.75
C LEU A 19 1.62 -2.53 6.61
N ILE A 20 2.46 -1.51 6.77
CA ILE A 20 2.13 -0.33 7.57
C ILE A 20 1.31 0.66 6.74
N GLY A 21 0.14 1.03 7.24
CA GLY A 21 -0.72 2.10 6.74
C GLY A 21 -0.97 3.13 7.83
N ASN A 22 -1.89 4.06 7.59
CA ASN A 22 -2.38 4.91 8.67
C ASN A 22 -3.90 5.11 8.65
N LYS A 23 -4.45 5.31 9.84
CA LYS A 23 -5.87 5.56 10.09
C LYS A 23 -6.05 6.99 10.56
N CYS A 24 -7.00 7.71 9.97
CA CYS A 24 -7.34 9.05 10.41
C CYS A 24 -8.21 9.01 11.66
N ASN A 25 -7.72 9.58 12.76
CA ASN A 25 -8.46 9.66 14.03
C ASN A 25 -9.68 10.60 13.97
N ASN A 26 -9.81 11.41 12.91
CA ASN A 26 -10.93 12.35 12.77
C ASN A 26 -12.10 11.79 11.95
N CYS A 27 -11.84 10.95 10.96
CA CYS A 27 -12.86 10.48 10.02
C CYS A 27 -12.85 8.96 9.78
N GLY A 28 -11.93 8.24 10.42
CA GLY A 28 -11.79 6.79 10.32
C GLY A 28 -11.15 6.27 9.04
N GLN A 29 -10.84 7.13 8.06
CA GLN A 29 -10.25 6.71 6.78
C GLN A 29 -8.92 5.99 7.00
N ILE A 30 -8.80 4.77 6.48
CA ILE A 30 -7.55 4.02 6.40
C ILE A 30 -6.90 4.31 5.05
N MET A 31 -5.57 4.48 5.04
CA MET A 31 -4.79 4.79 3.85
C MET A 31 -3.53 3.94 3.81
N LEU A 32 -3.26 3.41 2.62
CA LEU A 32 -2.06 2.67 2.27
C LEU A 32 -1.61 3.15 0.88
N PRO A 33 -0.36 3.57 0.68
CA PRO A 33 0.71 3.74 1.67
C PRO A 33 0.41 4.83 2.73
N PRO A 34 1.17 4.88 3.85
CA PRO A 34 1.07 5.95 4.84
C PRO A 34 1.28 7.33 4.22
N ARG A 35 0.57 8.34 4.77
CA ARG A 35 0.59 9.73 4.29
C ARG A 35 0.75 10.71 5.46
N LYS A 36 1.23 11.93 5.20
CA LYS A 36 1.29 13.00 6.22
C LYS A 36 -0.07 13.66 6.51
N PHE A 37 -1.03 13.57 5.58
CA PHE A 37 -2.36 14.18 5.68
C PHE A 37 -3.44 13.22 5.19
N CYS A 38 -4.64 13.31 5.77
CA CYS A 38 -5.78 12.51 5.34
C CYS A 38 -6.27 12.94 3.94
N LEU A 39 -6.38 11.99 3.01
CA LEU A 39 -6.92 12.23 1.67
C LEU A 39 -8.42 12.61 1.68
N LYS A 40 -9.14 12.24 2.73
CA LYS A 40 -10.57 12.52 2.87
C LYS A 40 -10.86 13.87 3.52
N CYS A 41 -10.19 14.20 4.62
CA CYS A 41 -10.52 15.39 5.43
C CYS A 41 -9.38 16.40 5.58
N GLY A 42 -8.19 16.14 5.02
CA GLY A 42 -7.03 17.05 5.06
C GLY A 42 -6.31 17.17 6.40
N LYS A 43 -6.85 16.61 7.49
CA LYS A 43 -6.24 16.69 8.83
C LYS A 43 -4.99 15.79 8.95
N SER A 44 -4.06 16.19 9.82
CA SER A 44 -2.79 15.49 10.08
C SER A 44 -2.81 14.55 11.30
N ASN A 45 -3.93 14.48 12.03
CA ASN A 45 -4.07 13.53 13.15
C ASN A 45 -4.38 12.14 12.59
N LEU A 46 -3.30 11.40 12.33
CA LEU A 46 -3.22 10.07 11.76
C LEU A 46 -2.47 9.16 12.73
N GLU A 47 -2.94 7.94 12.89
CA GLU A 47 -2.30 6.88 13.66
C GLU A 47 -1.74 5.84 12.69
N GLU A 48 -0.48 5.42 12.87
CA GLU A 48 0.08 4.30 12.12
C GLU A 48 -0.55 2.98 12.58
N ILE A 49 -0.95 2.16 11.62
CA ILE A 49 -1.55 0.85 11.88
C ILE A 49 -0.90 -0.20 11.01
N GLU A 50 -0.66 -1.39 11.58
CA GLU A 50 -0.22 -2.56 10.83
C GLU A 50 -1.47 -3.30 10.30
N LEU A 51 -1.54 -3.46 8.98
CA LEU A 51 -2.61 -4.17 8.31
C LEU A 51 -2.34 -5.68 8.35
N THR A 52 -3.39 -6.49 8.42
CA THR A 52 -3.29 -7.95 8.59
C THR A 52 -2.65 -8.69 7.41
N GLY A 53 -2.50 -8.02 6.26
CA GLY A 53 -2.08 -8.63 5.00
C GLY A 53 -3.13 -9.54 4.35
N LYS A 54 -4.31 -9.68 4.96
CA LYS A 54 -5.46 -10.39 4.39
C LYS A 54 -6.36 -9.40 3.66
N GLY A 55 -6.92 -9.85 2.55
CA GLY A 55 -7.90 -9.09 1.78
C GLY A 55 -8.60 -9.99 0.76
N LYS A 56 -9.53 -9.40 0.02
CA LYS A 56 -10.30 -10.06 -1.02
C LYS A 56 -9.98 -9.46 -2.38
N ILE A 57 -9.88 -10.29 -3.41
CA ILE A 57 -9.70 -9.81 -4.78
C ILE A 57 -11.00 -9.19 -5.26
N ASP A 58 -10.96 -7.91 -5.61
CA ASP A 58 -12.09 -7.19 -6.21
C ASP A 58 -12.14 -7.40 -7.72
N VAL A 59 -10.99 -7.23 -8.36
CA VAL A 59 -10.84 -7.34 -9.81
C VAL A 59 -9.45 -7.84 -10.13
N PHE A 60 -9.33 -8.64 -11.19
CA PHE A 60 -8.05 -9.13 -11.68
C PHE A 60 -8.03 -9.22 -13.20
N THR A 61 -6.82 -9.31 -13.75
CA THR A 61 -6.57 -9.58 -15.17
C THR A 61 -5.41 -10.56 -15.32
N VAL A 62 -5.38 -11.29 -16.44
CA VAL A 62 -4.31 -12.22 -16.78
C VAL A 62 -3.48 -11.62 -17.91
N ILE A 63 -2.19 -11.43 -17.65
CA ILE A 63 -1.25 -10.90 -18.63
C ILE A 63 -0.57 -12.05 -19.35
N TYR A 64 -0.99 -12.27 -20.61
CA TYR A 64 -0.40 -13.28 -21.49
C TYR A 64 0.83 -12.78 -22.27
N VAL A 65 0.88 -11.50 -22.59
CA VAL A 65 1.98 -10.87 -23.36
C VAL A 65 2.55 -9.71 -22.54
N PRO A 66 3.56 -9.94 -21.69
CA PRO A 66 4.12 -8.91 -20.83
C PRO A 66 5.30 -8.14 -21.46
N PRO A 67 5.76 -7.06 -20.80
CA PRO A 67 7.02 -6.41 -21.15
C PRO A 67 8.23 -7.37 -21.11
N PRO A 68 9.33 -7.07 -21.83
CA PRO A 68 10.50 -7.97 -21.92
C PRO A 68 11.05 -8.46 -20.58
N PHE A 69 11.11 -7.60 -19.57
CA PHE A 69 11.67 -7.93 -18.25
C PHE A 69 10.77 -8.82 -17.38
N MET A 70 9.54 -9.13 -17.81
CA MET A 70 8.62 -10.06 -17.12
C MET A 70 8.23 -11.27 -17.99
N LYS A 71 8.87 -11.49 -19.14
CA LYS A 71 8.53 -12.60 -20.06
C LYS A 71 8.50 -13.95 -19.37
N ASP A 72 9.48 -14.25 -18.52
CA ASP A 72 9.60 -15.53 -17.82
C ASP A 72 8.53 -15.75 -16.75
N LYS A 73 7.70 -14.73 -16.47
CA LYS A 73 6.56 -14.82 -15.55
C LYS A 73 5.24 -15.04 -16.26
N ALA A 74 5.20 -15.06 -17.59
CA ALA A 74 3.97 -15.24 -18.33
C ALA A 74 3.44 -16.69 -18.25
N PRO A 75 2.12 -16.90 -18.10
CA PRO A 75 1.11 -15.90 -17.75
C PRO A 75 1.13 -15.55 -16.25
N TYR A 76 0.86 -14.28 -15.90
CA TYR A 76 0.69 -13.86 -14.51
C TYR A 76 -0.60 -13.05 -14.28
N ILE A 77 -1.07 -13.05 -13.04
CA ILE A 77 -2.26 -12.32 -12.61
C ILE A 77 -1.85 -11.00 -11.96
N VAL A 78 -2.54 -9.91 -12.32
CA VAL A 78 -2.52 -8.65 -11.58
C VAL A 78 -3.89 -8.43 -10.99
N ALA A 79 -3.97 -8.09 -9.71
CA ALA A 79 -5.21 -7.94 -8.97
C ALA A 79 -5.25 -6.67 -8.11
N ILE A 80 -6.44 -6.15 -7.89
CA ILE A 80 -6.75 -5.15 -6.87
C ILE A 80 -7.38 -5.90 -5.69
N VAL A 81 -6.92 -5.60 -4.48
CA VAL A 81 -7.31 -6.28 -3.24
C VAL A 81 -7.88 -5.25 -2.25
N GLU A 82 -9.04 -5.56 -1.66
CA GLU A 82 -9.68 -4.84 -0.55
C GLU A 82 -9.46 -5.50 0.81
#